data_AF-A0A7J9IFA6-F1
#
_entry.id   AF-A0A7J9IFA6-F1
#
_cell.length_a   1.000
_cell.length_b   1.000
_cell.length_c   1.000
_cell.angle_alpha   90.00
_cell.angle_beta   90.00
_cell.angle_gamma   90.00
#
_symmetry.space_group_name_H-M   'P 1'
#
loop_
_entity.id
_entity.type
_entity.pdbx_description
1 polymer ?
#
loop_
_entity_poly.entity_id
_entity_poly.type
_entity_poly.pdbx_seq_one_letter_code
_entity_poly.pdbx_strand_id
1 'polypeptide(L)'
;MMFTFQMMFTLMETIKKTLEAGTLHFKIGRKKSSKQIGGAASLSNQIEKLCNATDNMSQATCSLTPVMDPYGIPQAVKVLDSLSKEVPKDSPLYFFSLKLLVDKDKQTMFLSINSNIGAWWLKMEMEESS
;
A
#
# COMPACT_ATOMS: atom_id res chain seq x y z
N MET A 1 -8.88 -4.05 -19.53
CA MET A 1 -8.33 -4.40 -18.19
C MET A 1 -7.43 -5.65 -18.19
N MET A 2 -7.19 -6.35 -19.31
CA MET A 2 -6.33 -7.55 -19.37
C MET A 2 -4.82 -7.29 -19.36
N PHE A 3 -4.36 -6.08 -19.74
CA PHE A 3 -2.93 -5.80 -19.90
C PHE A 3 -2.16 -5.71 -18.58
N THR A 4 -2.81 -5.31 -17.48
CA THR A 4 -2.16 -5.17 -16.16
C THR A 4 -1.97 -6.51 -15.47
N PHE A 5 -2.95 -7.41 -15.58
CA PHE A 5 -2.84 -8.77 -15.01
C PHE A 5 -1.76 -9.60 -15.72
N GLN A 6 -1.64 -9.49 -17.03
CA GLN A 6 -0.61 -10.21 -17.79
C GLN A 6 0.81 -9.78 -17.39
N MET A 7 1.01 -8.48 -17.14
CA MET A 7 2.30 -7.94 -16.73
C MET A 7 2.69 -8.39 -15.32
N MET A 8 1.73 -8.43 -14.39
CA MET A 8 1.97 -8.89 -13.03
C MET A 8 2.27 -10.40 -12.96
N PHE A 9 1.56 -11.21 -13.76
CA PHE A 9 1.80 -12.65 -13.86
C PHE A 9 3.19 -12.95 -14.44
N THR A 10 3.60 -12.20 -15.47
CA THR A 10 4.92 -12.34 -16.09
C THR A 10 6.03 -11.96 -15.10
N LEU A 11 5.86 -10.87 -14.36
CA LEU A 11 6.82 -10.43 -13.33
C LEU A 11 7.00 -11.50 -12.24
N MET A 12 5.91 -12.12 -11.78
CA MET A 12 5.95 -13.15 -10.74
C MET A 12 6.66 -14.43 -11.23
N GLU A 13 6.43 -14.84 -12.47
CA GLU A 13 7.13 -15.97 -13.08
C GLU A 13 8.62 -15.69 -13.31
N THR A 14 9.01 -14.44 -13.62
CA THR A 14 10.43 -14.06 -13.74
C THR A 14 11.14 -14.14 -12.39
N ILE A 15 10.52 -13.60 -11.32
CA ILE A 15 11.11 -13.60 -9.97
C ILE A 15 11.30 -15.04 -9.44
N LYS A 16 10.31 -15.91 -9.65
CA LYS A 16 10.38 -17.33 -9.24
C LYS A 16 11.51 -18.07 -9.96
N LYS A 17 11.69 -17.85 -11.27
CA LYS A 17 12.76 -18.49 -12.06
C LYS A 17 14.15 -18.05 -11.62
N THR A 18 14.34 -16.80 -11.20
CA THR A 18 15.63 -16.31 -10.69
C THR A 18 15.98 -16.94 -9.33
N LEU A 19 14.98 -17.30 -8.53
CA LEU A 19 15.16 -17.95 -7.23
C LEU A 19 15.58 -19.43 -7.38
N GLU A 20 15.00 -20.15 -8.36
CA GLU A 20 15.30 -21.58 -8.56
C GLU A 20 16.66 -21.84 -9.25
N ALA A 21 17.18 -20.87 -10.02
CA ALA A 21 18.50 -20.99 -10.65
C ALA A 21 19.68 -20.87 -9.65
N GLY A 22 19.42 -20.49 -8.40
CA GLY A 22 20.43 -20.30 -7.35
C GLY A 22 20.91 -21.57 -6.65
N THR A 23 20.29 -22.73 -6.88
CA THR A 23 20.71 -24.00 -6.25
C THR A 23 21.85 -24.64 -7.05
N LEU A 24 23.05 -24.07 -6.91
CA LEU A 24 24.26 -24.55 -7.58
C LEU A 24 24.82 -25.78 -6.85
N HIS A 25 24.79 -26.92 -7.55
CA HIS A 25 25.27 -28.20 -7.03
C HIS A 25 26.76 -28.11 -6.64
N PHE A 26 27.06 -28.49 -5.39
CA PHE A 26 28.43 -28.52 -4.89
C PHE A 26 28.96 -29.96 -4.95
N LYS A 27 29.66 -30.29 -6.03
CA LYS A 27 30.46 -31.54 -6.11
C LYS A 27 31.76 -31.32 -5.35
N ILE A 28 31.86 -31.93 -4.17
CA ILE A 28 33.05 -31.81 -3.31
C ILE A 28 34.16 -32.74 -3.84
N GLY A 29 35.16 -32.15 -4.50
CA GLY A 29 36.43 -32.79 -4.83
C GLY A 29 37.42 -32.66 -3.67
N ARG A 30 37.97 -33.80 -3.22
CA ARG A 30 38.88 -33.94 -2.09
C ARG A 30 40.29 -33.37 -2.40
N LYS A 31 40.82 -32.41 -1.62
CA LYS A 31 42.19 -32.42 -1.05
C LYS A 31 42.59 -31.18 -0.20
N LYS A 32 43.12 -31.49 1.00
CA LYS A 32 44.21 -30.91 1.82
C LYS A 32 44.19 -29.44 2.33
N SER A 33 43.86 -29.35 3.63
CA SER A 33 44.50 -28.64 4.75
C SER A 33 45.08 -27.22 4.56
N SER A 34 44.48 -26.23 5.23
CA SER A 34 45.21 -25.35 6.16
C SER A 34 44.26 -24.66 7.15
N LYS A 35 44.77 -24.45 8.37
CA LYS A 35 44.29 -23.68 9.53
C LYS A 35 42.80 -23.27 9.56
N GLN A 36 42.10 -23.84 10.53
CA GLN A 36 40.78 -23.47 11.03
C GLN A 36 40.74 -21.98 11.41
N ILE A 37 40.34 -21.13 10.46
CA ILE A 37 39.88 -19.77 10.73
C ILE A 37 38.36 -19.85 10.63
N GLY A 38 37.67 -19.29 11.63
CA GLY A 38 36.21 -19.28 11.77
C GLY A 38 35.47 -18.50 10.68
N GLY A 39 35.80 -18.72 9.40
CA GLY A 39 35.21 -18.07 8.23
C GLY A 39 33.73 -18.36 8.09
N ALA A 40 33.29 -19.60 8.33
CA ALA A 40 31.87 -19.98 8.26
C ALA A 40 31.04 -19.36 9.40
N ALA A 41 31.56 -19.35 10.63
CA ALA A 41 30.92 -18.68 11.77
C ALA A 41 30.91 -17.16 11.60
N SER A 42 31.95 -16.58 10.97
CA SER A 42 32.01 -15.16 10.67
C SER A 42 31.07 -14.74 9.53
N LEU A 43 30.90 -15.58 8.50
CA LEU A 43 30.03 -15.31 7.36
C LEU A 43 28.56 -15.43 7.75
N SER A 44 28.20 -16.47 8.51
CA SER A 44 26.84 -16.61 9.04
C SER A 44 26.44 -15.41 9.90
N ASN A 45 27.34 -14.94 10.78
CA ASN A 45 27.11 -13.75 11.60
C ASN A 45 27.01 -12.46 10.77
N GLN A 46 27.73 -12.37 9.65
CA GLN A 46 27.59 -11.24 8.73
C GLN A 46 26.28 -11.26 7.95
N ILE A 47 25.81 -12.44 7.53
CA ILE A 47 24.49 -12.62 6.90
C ILE A 47 23.38 -12.25 7.89
N GLU A 48 23.46 -12.71 9.14
CA GLU A 48 22.47 -12.38 10.18
C GLU A 48 22.43 -10.87 10.47
N LYS A 49 23.59 -10.21 10.57
CA LYS A 49 23.65 -8.76 10.72
C LYS A 49 23.08 -8.01 9.52
N LEU A 50 23.30 -8.51 8.30
CA LEU A 50 22.75 -7.92 7.09
C LEU A 50 21.23 -8.07 7.05
N CYS A 51 20.71 -9.27 7.35
CA CYS A 51 19.27 -9.52 7.47
C CYS A 51 18.65 -8.60 8.51
N ASN A 52 19.21 -8.54 9.71
CA ASN A 52 18.71 -7.66 10.77
C ASN A 52 18.80 -6.17 10.39
N ALA A 53 19.85 -5.73 9.69
CA ALA A 53 19.96 -4.35 9.22
C ALA A 53 18.91 -4.03 8.15
N THR A 54 18.66 -4.96 7.22
CA THR A 54 17.64 -4.83 6.18
C THR A 54 16.23 -4.86 6.78
N ASP A 55 15.96 -5.74 7.73
CA ASP A 55 14.67 -5.84 8.42
C ASP A 55 14.41 -4.60 9.28
N ASN A 56 15.41 -4.14 10.04
CA ASN A 56 15.29 -2.90 10.81
C ASN A 56 15.10 -1.67 9.92
N MET A 57 15.77 -1.61 8.76
CA MET A 57 15.59 -0.52 7.81
C MET A 57 14.21 -0.57 7.14
N SER A 58 13.76 -1.76 6.74
CA SER A 58 12.41 -2.02 6.22
C SER A 58 11.34 -1.60 7.23
N GLN A 59 11.49 -2.03 8.48
CA GLN A 59 10.56 -1.72 9.56
C GLN A 59 10.57 -0.24 9.93
N ALA A 60 11.75 0.40 9.99
CA ALA A 60 11.87 1.84 10.20
C ALA A 60 11.19 2.63 9.07
N THR A 61 11.34 2.19 7.82
CA THR A 61 10.72 2.82 6.65
C THR A 61 9.20 2.62 6.62
N CYS A 62 8.70 1.43 6.98
CA CYS A 62 7.26 1.17 7.12
C CYS A 62 6.63 1.94 8.29
N SER A 63 7.38 2.22 9.36
CA SER A 63 6.91 2.99 10.51
C SER A 63 6.94 4.51 10.29
N LEU A 64 7.75 4.99 9.32
CA LEU A 64 7.77 6.39 8.91
C LEU A 64 6.58 6.65 7.99
N THR A 65 5.47 7.06 8.60
CA THR A 65 4.20 7.48 7.98
C THR A 65 3.50 6.39 7.15
N PRO A 66 2.31 5.91 7.56
CA PRO A 66 1.44 5.28 6.59
C PRO A 66 1.22 6.30 5.47
N VAL A 67 1.51 5.92 4.23
CA VAL A 67 1.15 6.70 3.05
C VAL A 67 -0.36 6.91 3.15
N MET A 68 -0.77 8.08 3.64
CA MET A 68 -2.17 8.42 3.77
C MET A 68 -2.69 8.58 2.36
N ASP A 69 -3.58 7.68 1.94
CA ASP A 69 -4.32 7.82 0.70
C ASP A 69 -4.94 9.22 0.68
N PRO A 70 -4.52 10.13 -0.23
CA PRO A 70 -5.05 11.48 -0.28
C PRO A 70 -6.56 11.49 -0.58
N TYR A 71 -7.09 10.38 -1.11
CA TYR A 71 -8.52 10.16 -1.34
C TYR A 71 -9.13 9.14 -0.37
N GLY A 72 -8.49 8.91 0.77
CA GLY A 72 -8.97 7.97 1.78
C GLY A 72 -10.29 8.40 2.42
N ILE A 73 -11.06 7.42 2.88
CA ILE A 73 -12.34 7.66 3.60
C ILE A 73 -12.18 8.64 4.77
N PRO A 74 -11.13 8.54 5.63
CA PRO A 74 -10.94 9.50 6.72
C PRO A 74 -10.81 10.95 6.24
N GLN A 75 -10.16 11.16 5.10
CA GLN A 75 -10.00 12.49 4.50
C GLN A 75 -11.32 13.01 3.94
N ALA A 76 -12.09 12.16 3.24
CA ALA A 76 -13.41 12.52 2.72
C ALA A 76 -14.40 12.88 3.83
N VAL A 77 -14.41 12.12 4.92
CA VAL A 77 -15.26 12.42 6.09
C VAL A 77 -14.84 13.74 6.74
N LYS A 78 -13.54 14.02 6.84
CA LYS A 78 -13.04 15.30 7.37
C LYS A 78 -13.49 16.50 6.52
N VAL A 79 -13.50 16.35 5.19
CA VAL A 79 -14.00 17.39 4.27
C VAL A 79 -15.52 17.55 4.43
N LEU A 80 -16.28 16.47 4.49
CA LEU A 80 -17.72 16.49 4.74
C LEU A 80 -18.07 17.19 6.06
N ASP A 81 -17.34 16.90 7.13
CA ASP A 81 -17.52 17.52 8.44
C ASP A 81 -17.24 19.03 8.42
N SER A 82 -16.38 19.50 7.52
CA SER A 82 -16.12 20.94 7.35
C SER A 82 -17.30 21.68 6.72
N LEU A 83 -18.18 20.97 6.01
CA LEU A 83 -19.44 21.47 5.43
C LEU A 83 -20.61 21.40 6.42
N SER A 84 -20.36 21.24 7.72
CA SER A 84 -21.41 21.05 8.74
C SER A 84 -22.47 22.14 8.82
N LYS A 85 -22.17 23.35 8.32
CA LYS A 85 -23.14 24.45 8.23
C LYS A 85 -24.20 24.20 7.15
N GLU A 86 -23.79 23.68 5.99
CA GLU A 86 -24.66 23.40 4.85
C GLU A 86 -25.22 21.97 4.89
N VAL A 87 -24.48 21.04 5.51
CA VAL A 87 -24.80 19.62 5.66
C VAL A 87 -24.70 19.22 7.14
N PRO A 88 -25.75 19.49 7.95
CA PRO A 88 -25.79 19.11 9.36
C PRO A 88 -25.60 17.61 9.55
N LYS A 89 -24.88 17.18 10.59
CA LYS A 89 -24.55 15.75 10.83
C LYS A 89 -25.75 14.86 11.09
N ASP A 90 -26.83 15.45 11.58
CA ASP A 90 -28.12 14.83 11.84
C ASP A 90 -29.04 14.84 10.60
N SER A 91 -28.63 15.46 9.50
CA SER A 91 -29.43 15.53 8.28
C SER A 91 -29.41 14.22 7.48
N PRO A 92 -30.50 13.86 6.80
CA PRO A 92 -30.51 12.74 5.85
C PRO A 92 -29.41 12.85 4.77
N LEU A 93 -29.10 14.08 4.36
CA LEU A 93 -28.06 14.38 3.38
C LEU A 93 -26.67 13.96 3.86
N TYR A 94 -26.37 14.10 5.16
CA TYR A 94 -25.10 13.65 5.74
C TYR A 94 -24.98 12.12 5.68
N PHE A 95 -26.02 11.40 6.06
CA PHE A 95 -26.04 9.93 5.97
C PHE A 95 -25.99 9.43 4.53
N PHE A 96 -26.65 10.11 3.60
CA PHE A 96 -26.54 9.85 2.17
C PHE A 96 -25.09 10.04 1.70
N SER A 97 -24.47 11.14 2.08
CA SER A 97 -23.08 11.46 1.72
C SER A 97 -22.12 10.39 2.22
N LEU A 98 -22.27 9.90 3.45
CA LEU A 98 -21.44 8.81 3.98
C LEU A 98 -21.54 7.52 3.13
N LYS A 99 -22.75 7.18 2.65
CA LYS A 99 -22.94 6.05 1.74
C LYS A 99 -22.31 6.30 0.38
N LEU A 100 -22.44 7.53 -0.14
CA LEU A 100 -21.86 7.96 -1.41
C LEU A 100 -20.33 7.87 -1.40
N LEU A 101 -19.68 8.19 -0.27
CA LEU A 101 -18.22 8.14 -0.09
C LEU A 101 -17.63 6.71 -0.10
N VAL A 102 -18.46 5.68 -0.06
CA VAL A 102 -18.01 4.28 -0.23
C VAL A 102 -17.70 3.99 -1.70
N ASP A 103 -18.38 4.68 -2.62
CA ASP A 103 -18.08 4.61 -4.04
C ASP A 103 -16.80 5.40 -4.33
N LYS A 104 -15.81 4.74 -4.93
CA LYS A 104 -14.48 5.30 -5.16
C LYS A 104 -14.49 6.46 -6.15
N ASP A 105 -15.35 6.41 -7.16
CA ASP A 105 -15.44 7.44 -8.19
C ASP A 105 -16.16 8.68 -7.62
N LYS A 106 -17.28 8.48 -6.94
CA LYS A 106 -18.02 9.56 -6.27
C LYS A 106 -17.21 10.19 -5.13
N GLN A 107 -16.47 9.38 -4.36
CA GLN A 107 -15.52 9.85 -3.35
C GLN A 107 -14.45 10.76 -3.98
N THR A 108 -13.84 10.32 -5.07
CA THR A 108 -12.80 11.09 -5.78
C THR A 108 -13.37 12.39 -6.33
N MET A 109 -14.58 12.34 -6.91
CA MET A 109 -15.31 13.51 -7.41
C MET A 109 -15.57 14.51 -6.28
N PHE A 110 -16.15 14.07 -5.16
CA PHE A 110 -16.45 14.91 -4.00
C PHE A 110 -15.19 15.61 -3.46
N LEU A 111 -14.08 14.88 -3.31
CA LEU A 111 -12.82 15.41 -2.83
C LEU A 111 -12.15 16.38 -3.82
N SER A 112 -12.43 16.25 -5.10
CA SER A 112 -11.91 17.14 -6.15
C SER A 112 -12.73 18.43 -6.28
N ILE A 113 -13.97 18.43 -5.80
CA ILE A 113 -14.88 19.57 -5.84
C ILE A 113 -14.50 20.58 -4.74
N ASN A 114 -14.55 21.88 -5.08
CA ASN A 114 -14.30 22.95 -4.10
C ASN A 114 -15.37 22.91 -2.98
N SER A 115 -14.95 23.12 -1.73
CA SER A 115 -15.83 23.09 -0.55
C SER A 115 -17.08 23.96 -0.68
N ASN A 116 -17.01 25.09 -1.40
CA ASN A 116 -18.13 26.01 -1.57
C ASN A 116 -19.30 25.43 -2.38
N ILE A 117 -19.02 24.51 -3.32
CA ILE A 117 -20.03 23.89 -4.18
C ILE A 117 -20.32 22.42 -3.82
N GLY A 118 -19.50 21.81 -2.94
CA GLY A 118 -19.65 20.40 -2.54
C GLY A 118 -21.01 20.08 -1.93
N ALA A 119 -21.53 20.95 -1.06
CA ALA A 119 -22.85 20.75 -0.45
C ALA A 119 -24.00 20.82 -1.47
N TRP A 120 -23.86 21.63 -2.51
CA TRP A 120 -24.87 21.71 -3.58
C TRP A 120 -24.84 20.47 -4.47
N TRP A 121 -23.64 20.00 -4.84
CA TRP A 121 -23.47 18.77 -5.59
C TRP A 121 -24.07 17.55 -4.87
N LEU A 122 -23.85 17.43 -3.55
CA LEU A 122 -24.43 16.35 -2.75
C LEU A 122 -25.97 16.34 -2.78
N LYS A 123 -26.60 17.53 -2.80
CA LYS A 123 -28.06 17.64 -2.89
C LYS A 123 -28.57 17.15 -4.25
N MET A 124 -27.95 17.59 -5.33
CA MET A 124 -28.27 17.14 -6.68
C MET A 124 -28.14 15.63 -6.81
N GLU A 125 -27.06 15.06 -6.30
CA GLU A 125 -26.81 13.62 -6.35
C GLU A 125 -27.84 12.81 -5.54
N MET A 126 -28.29 13.34 -4.40
CA MET A 126 -29.34 12.72 -3.58
C MET A 126 -30.70 12.76 -4.29
N GLU A 127 -31.03 13.85 -4.98
CA GLU A 127 -32.25 13.99 -5.77
C GLU A 127 -32.26 13.07 -6.99
N GLU A 128 -31.12 12.89 -7.68
CA GLU A 128 -30.98 11.96 -8.81
C GLU A 128 -31.10 10.49 -8.37
N SER A 129 -30.66 10.18 -7.15
CA SER A 129 -30.69 8.82 -6.59
C SER A 129 -32.04 8.44 -5.96
N SER A 130 -33.03 9.34 -5.96
CA SER A 130 -34.36 9.16 -5.35
C SER A 130 -35.43 8.79 -6.38
#